data_AF-A0A0S8HBY8-F1
#
_entry.id   AF-A0A0S8HBY8-F1
#
_cell.length_a   1.000
_cell.length_b   1.000
_cell.length_c   1.000
_cell.angle_alpha   90.00
_cell.angle_beta   90.00
_cell.angle_gamma   90.00
#
_symmetry.space_group_name_H-M   'P 1'
#
loop_
_entity.id
_entity.type
_entity.pdbx_description
1 polymer ?
#
loop_
_entity_poly.entity_id
_entity_poly.type
_entity_poly.pdbx_seq_one_letter_code
_entity_poly.pdbx_strand_id
1 'polypeptide(L)'
;MLKSIEDFRLNLYKNQMLIADTAATKENLHDKAIIAFGTKESNLLLNKCNPPFIIAPTKIVLNEEIKGNNYQLLYSWVNPFNTNKPMKVFSAQETESLINIRGVLVGNDHYILMLNNQPVKRGKFINYMDIWFCN
;
A
#
# COMPACT_ATOMS: atom_id res chain seq x y z
N MET A 1 8.34 -4.20 -13.35
CA MET A 1 7.96 -4.14 -11.92
C MET A 1 9.09 -4.58 -11.00
N LEU A 2 9.56 -5.82 -11.08
CA LEU A 2 10.60 -6.35 -10.16
C LEU A 2 11.85 -5.47 -10.11
N LYS A 3 12.39 -5.07 -11.28
CA LYS A 3 13.52 -4.13 -11.37
C LYS A 3 13.26 -2.80 -10.63
N SER A 4 12.07 -2.22 -10.73
CA SER A 4 11.70 -0.99 -10.02
C SER A 4 11.67 -1.18 -8.50
N ILE A 5 11.22 -2.36 -8.04
CA ILE A 5 11.19 -2.71 -6.61
C ILE A 5 12.62 -2.94 -6.10
N GLU A 6 13.46 -3.62 -6.88
CA GLU A 6 14.87 -3.81 -6.56
C GLU A 6 15.62 -2.48 -6.48
N ASP A 7 15.41 -1.58 -7.45
CA ASP A 7 15.98 -0.23 -7.43
C ASP A 7 15.51 0.56 -6.20
N PHE A 8 14.22 0.47 -5.85
CA PHE A 8 13.68 1.12 -4.65
C PHE A 8 14.35 0.58 -3.36
N ARG A 9 14.46 -0.75 -3.25
CA ARG A 9 15.11 -1.43 -2.12
C ARG A 9 16.57 -1.01 -2.01
N LEU A 10 17.32 -1.01 -3.12
CA LEU A 10 18.73 -0.62 -3.15
C LEU A 10 18.96 0.85 -2.76
N ASN A 11 17.99 1.72 -3.02
CA ASN A 11 18.15 3.15 -2.72
C ASN A 11 17.71 3.53 -1.30
N LEU A 12 16.60 2.99 -0.80
CA LEU A 12 15.97 3.43 0.46
C LEU A 12 16.06 2.42 1.61
N TYR A 13 16.19 1.12 1.30
CA TYR A 13 16.12 0.04 2.28
C TYR A 13 17.23 -1.00 2.02
N LYS A 14 18.46 -0.50 1.91
CA LYS A 14 19.66 -1.31 1.69
C LYS A 14 19.70 -2.46 2.70
N ASN A 15 19.98 -3.67 2.21
CA ASN A 15 20.05 -4.91 3.00
C ASN A 15 18.71 -5.47 3.52
N GLN A 16 17.56 -4.94 3.11
CA GLN A 16 16.28 -5.59 3.41
C GLN A 16 16.02 -6.78 2.49
N MET A 17 15.31 -7.77 3.04
CA MET A 17 14.90 -8.98 2.35
C MET A 17 13.80 -8.67 1.34
N LEU A 18 13.95 -9.12 0.10
CA LEU A 18 12.90 -9.09 -0.91
C LEU A 18 12.37 -10.51 -1.09
N ILE A 19 11.06 -10.70 -0.90
CA ILE A 19 10.41 -12.00 -1.05
C ILE A 19 9.16 -11.85 -1.93
N ALA A 20 8.85 -12.90 -2.69
CA ALA A 20 7.58 -12.98 -3.40
C ALA A 20 6.42 -13.13 -2.39
N ASP A 21 5.24 -12.63 -2.73
CA ASP A 21 4.03 -12.73 -1.90
C ASP A 21 3.61 -14.18 -1.61
N THR A 22 3.77 -15.08 -2.58
CA THR A 22 3.57 -16.53 -2.46
C THR A 22 4.47 -17.18 -1.39
N ALA A 23 5.68 -16.65 -1.20
CA ALA A 23 6.58 -17.07 -0.12
C ALA A 23 6.24 -16.35 1.18
N ALA A 24 5.98 -15.04 1.14
CA ALA A 24 5.64 -14.22 2.30
C ALA A 24 4.44 -14.74 3.10
N THR A 25 3.45 -15.32 2.42
CA THR A 25 2.27 -15.92 3.06
C THR A 25 2.56 -17.20 3.86
N LYS A 26 3.77 -17.78 3.72
CA LYS A 26 4.20 -19.01 4.40
C LYS A 26 5.33 -18.78 5.41
N GLU A 27 5.94 -17.60 5.39
CA GLU A 27 7.05 -17.20 6.26
C GLU A 27 6.57 -16.68 7.62
N ASN A 28 7.39 -16.84 8.65
CA ASN A 28 7.14 -16.18 9.93
C ASN A 28 7.66 -14.72 9.87
N LEU A 29 6.72 -13.78 9.69
CA LEU A 29 7.01 -12.35 9.57
C LEU A 29 6.68 -11.54 10.83
N HIS A 30 6.43 -12.19 11.98
CA HIS A 30 5.97 -11.53 13.20
C HIS A 30 6.91 -10.43 13.71
N ASP A 31 8.22 -10.60 13.54
CA ASP A 31 9.21 -9.62 14.03
C ASP A 31 9.61 -8.57 12.98
N LYS A 32 8.93 -8.55 11.83
CA LYS A 32 9.29 -7.72 10.68
C LYS A 32 8.30 -6.58 10.47
N ALA A 33 8.83 -5.41 10.12
CA ALA A 33 8.05 -4.41 9.41
C ALA A 33 7.91 -4.84 7.94
N ILE A 34 6.79 -4.50 7.31
CA ILE A 34 6.48 -4.98 5.95
C ILE A 34 6.38 -3.80 5.00
N ILE A 35 6.95 -3.96 3.81
CA ILE A 35 6.68 -3.09 2.67
C ILE A 35 6.12 -3.97 1.56
N ALA A 36 4.86 -3.73 1.19
CA ALA A 36 4.17 -4.50 0.17
C ALA A 36 3.97 -3.67 -1.10
N PHE A 37 4.14 -4.32 -2.25
CA PHE A 37 3.90 -3.76 -3.58
C PHE A 37 2.89 -4.64 -4.31
N GLY A 38 1.89 -4.03 -4.94
CA GLY A 38 0.91 -4.76 -5.75
C GLY A 38 -0.49 -4.20 -5.61
N THR A 39 -1.40 -4.68 -6.46
CA THR A 39 -2.83 -4.44 -6.32
C THR A 39 -3.45 -5.49 -5.38
N LYS A 40 -4.72 -5.32 -5.01
CA LYS A 40 -5.45 -6.34 -4.22
C LYS A 40 -5.55 -7.68 -4.97
N GLU A 41 -5.56 -7.63 -6.30
CA GLU A 41 -5.64 -8.80 -7.16
C GLU A 41 -4.26 -9.44 -7.40
N SER A 42 -3.20 -8.64 -7.46
CA SER A 42 -1.86 -9.10 -7.82
C SER A 42 -0.97 -9.51 -6.64
N ASN A 43 -1.37 -9.22 -5.39
CA ASN A 43 -0.58 -9.51 -4.20
C ASN A 43 -1.41 -10.29 -3.16
N LEU A 44 -1.03 -11.55 -2.92
CA LEU A 44 -1.74 -12.48 -2.04
C LEU A 44 -1.80 -12.02 -0.58
N LEU A 45 -0.82 -11.25 -0.11
CA LEU A 45 -0.85 -10.67 1.23
C LEU A 45 -1.88 -9.53 1.31
N LEU A 46 -1.89 -8.64 0.31
CA LEU A 46 -2.81 -7.51 0.26
C LEU A 46 -4.26 -7.95 0.01
N ASN A 47 -4.46 -9.05 -0.72
CA ASN A 47 -5.79 -9.64 -0.95
C ASN A 47 -6.51 -9.94 0.37
N LYS A 48 -5.77 -10.45 1.36
CA LYS A 48 -6.27 -10.80 2.70
C LYS A 48 -6.46 -9.58 3.61
N CYS A 49 -5.94 -8.41 3.24
CA CYS A 49 -6.07 -7.19 4.02
C CYS A 49 -7.43 -6.53 3.74
N ASN A 50 -8.06 -6.01 4.79
CA ASN A 50 -9.32 -5.28 4.72
C ASN A 50 -9.15 -3.85 5.24
N PRO A 51 -8.51 -2.96 4.47
CA PRO A 51 -8.45 -1.55 4.83
C PRO A 51 -9.81 -0.84 4.62
N PRO A 52 -10.03 0.34 5.23
CA PRO A 52 -11.30 1.10 5.18
C PRO A 52 -11.52 1.83 3.86
N PHE A 53 -11.05 1.26 2.75
CA PHE A 53 -11.18 1.83 1.44
C PHE A 53 -11.27 0.74 0.37
N ILE A 54 -11.74 1.14 -0.80
CA ILE A 54 -11.83 0.27 -1.97
C ILE A 54 -11.00 0.90 -3.10
N ILE A 55 -10.14 0.10 -3.71
CA ILE A 55 -9.48 0.41 -4.96
C ILE A 55 -10.16 -0.45 -6.02
N ALA A 56 -10.90 0.17 -6.94
CA ALA A 56 -11.58 -0.50 -8.04
C ALA A 56 -11.10 0.08 -9.39
N PRO A 57 -11.27 -0.61 -10.53
CA PRO A 57 -10.72 -0.15 -11.81
C PRO A 57 -11.14 1.28 -12.23
N THR A 58 -12.36 1.70 -11.89
CA THR A 58 -12.94 2.98 -12.32
C THR A 58 -13.22 3.97 -11.19
N LYS A 59 -12.83 3.63 -9.96
CA LYS A 59 -13.00 4.51 -8.80
C LYS A 59 -12.14 4.10 -7.61
N ILE A 60 -11.93 5.06 -6.71
CA ILE A 60 -11.46 4.83 -5.36
C ILE A 60 -12.58 5.22 -4.40
N VAL A 61 -12.82 4.40 -3.38
CA VAL A 61 -13.75 4.73 -2.30
C VAL A 61 -12.94 4.89 -1.03
N LEU A 62 -12.86 6.13 -0.53
CA LEU A 62 -12.35 6.46 0.80
C LEU A 62 -13.58 6.73 1.70
N ASN A 63 -13.63 7.87 2.38
CA ASN A 63 -14.88 8.40 2.94
C ASN A 63 -15.85 8.95 1.88
N GLU A 64 -15.35 9.14 0.65
CA GLU A 64 -16.12 9.57 -0.51
C GLU A 64 -15.75 8.71 -1.73
N GLU A 65 -16.64 8.68 -2.71
CA GLU A 65 -16.36 8.06 -4.01
C GLU A 65 -15.62 9.05 -4.91
N ILE A 66 -14.43 8.66 -5.35
CA ILE A 66 -13.58 9.41 -6.28
C ILE A 66 -13.56 8.62 -7.59
N LYS A 67 -14.27 9.12 -8.60
CA LYS A 67 -14.37 8.48 -9.93
C LYS A 67 -13.14 8.75 -10.77
N GLY A 68 -12.72 7.75 -11.54
CA GLY A 68 -11.61 7.85 -12.48
C GLY A 68 -10.70 6.62 -12.45
N ASN A 69 -9.70 6.65 -13.32
CA ASN A 69 -8.71 5.59 -13.48
C ASN A 69 -7.29 6.12 -13.21
N ASN A 70 -6.30 5.23 -13.25
CA ASN A 70 -4.89 5.54 -13.06
C ASN A 70 -4.53 6.15 -11.69
N TYR A 71 -5.33 5.87 -10.67
CA TYR A 71 -5.02 6.20 -9.29
C TYR A 71 -4.01 5.22 -8.69
N GLN A 72 -3.09 5.77 -7.91
CA GLN A 72 -2.20 5.02 -7.02
C GLN A 72 -2.54 5.39 -5.58
N LEU A 73 -2.43 4.42 -4.67
CA LEU A 73 -2.64 4.64 -3.25
C LEU A 73 -1.42 4.14 -2.48
N LEU A 74 -0.76 5.07 -1.80
CA LEU A 74 0.34 4.78 -0.88
C LEU A 74 -0.20 4.91 0.52
N TYR A 75 -0.07 3.88 1.35
CA TYR A 75 -0.66 3.92 2.68
C TYR A 75 0.10 3.08 3.70
N SER A 76 -0.03 3.45 4.97
CA SER A 76 0.43 2.65 6.11
C SER A 76 -0.77 1.95 6.74
N TRP A 77 -0.67 0.64 6.95
CA TRP A 77 -1.74 -0.18 7.50
C TRP A 77 -1.26 -1.07 8.64
N VAL A 78 -2.22 -1.67 9.34
CA VAL A 78 -1.95 -2.66 10.38
C VAL A 78 -1.28 -3.88 9.75
N ASN A 79 -0.11 -4.25 10.27
CA ASN A 79 0.58 -5.46 9.82
C ASN A 79 -0.22 -6.71 10.30
N PRO A 80 -0.66 -7.59 9.39
CA PRO A 80 -1.49 -8.74 9.75
C PRO A 80 -0.75 -9.80 10.58
N PHE A 81 0.58 -9.79 10.61
CA PHE A 81 1.38 -10.72 11.40
C PHE A 81 1.71 -10.19 12.80
N ASN A 82 1.75 -8.87 12.99
CA ASN A 82 2.04 -8.24 14.28
C ASN A 82 1.58 -6.78 14.28
N THR A 83 0.52 -6.48 15.03
CA THR A 83 -0.09 -5.14 15.10
C THR A 83 0.84 -4.06 15.66
N ASN A 84 1.93 -4.43 16.36
CA ASN A 84 2.93 -3.50 16.89
C ASN A 84 4.03 -3.13 15.88
N LYS A 85 3.98 -3.68 14.66
CA LYS A 85 4.93 -3.38 13.59
C LYS A 85 4.22 -2.71 12.42
N PRO A 86 4.85 -1.73 11.75
CA PRO A 86 4.22 -1.04 10.63
C PRO A 86 4.19 -1.92 9.37
N MET A 87 3.14 -1.77 8.58
CA MET A 87 3.11 -2.20 7.17
C MET A 87 2.91 -0.98 6.29
N LYS A 88 3.78 -0.78 5.30
CA LYS A 88 3.60 0.20 4.23
C LYS A 88 3.17 -0.51 2.96
N VAL A 89 2.26 0.08 2.21
CA VAL A 89 1.72 -0.50 0.99
C VAL A 89 1.79 0.51 -0.14
N PHE A 90 2.26 0.03 -1.28
CA PHE A 90 2.28 0.70 -2.56
C PHE A 90 1.31 -0.04 -3.49
N SER A 91 0.10 0.51 -3.63
CA SER A 91 -0.98 -0.07 -4.43
C SER A 91 -1.44 0.88 -5.54
N ALA A 92 -2.19 0.36 -6.50
CA ALA A 92 -2.82 1.12 -7.56
C ALA A 92 -4.07 0.40 -8.08
N GLN A 93 -4.83 1.07 -8.94
CA GLN A 93 -5.92 0.42 -9.69
C GLN A 93 -5.38 -0.61 -10.68
N GLU A 94 -4.27 -0.28 -11.34
CA GLU A 94 -3.61 -1.15 -12.33
C GLU A 94 -2.14 -1.39 -11.96
N THR A 95 -1.66 -2.60 -12.20
CA THR A 95 -0.29 -3.05 -11.88
C THR A 95 0.77 -2.19 -12.57
N GLU A 96 0.52 -1.74 -13.79
CA GLU A 96 1.42 -0.89 -14.59
C GLU A 96 1.64 0.47 -13.92
N SER A 97 0.65 0.96 -13.19
CA SER A 97 0.73 2.25 -12.48
C SER A 97 1.72 2.20 -11.31
N LEU A 98 2.12 1.03 -10.83
CA LEU A 98 3.09 0.87 -9.74
C LEU A 98 4.54 1.12 -10.16
N ILE A 99 4.85 1.08 -11.46
CA ILE A 99 6.22 1.15 -12.00
C ILE A 99 6.90 2.50 -11.69
N ASN A 100 6.11 3.55 -11.44
CA ASN A 100 6.57 4.92 -11.25
C ASN A 100 6.51 5.42 -9.79
N ILE A 101 6.29 4.54 -8.81
CA ILE A 101 6.25 4.96 -7.40
C ILE A 101 7.68 5.16 -6.86
N ARG A 102 8.34 6.22 -7.31
CA ARG A 102 9.65 6.63 -6.81
C ARG A 102 9.47 7.68 -5.72
N GLY A 103 10.04 7.42 -4.54
CA GLY A 103 10.39 8.46 -3.55
C GLY A 103 9.24 9.24 -2.92
N VAL A 104 7.98 8.88 -3.14
CA VAL A 104 6.85 9.56 -2.49
C VAL A 104 6.85 9.21 -1.01
N LEU A 105 7.26 10.17 -0.19
CA LEU A 105 7.20 10.07 1.26
C LEU A 105 5.76 10.36 1.71
N VAL A 106 5.13 9.37 2.34
CA VAL A 106 3.78 9.52 2.91
C VAL A 106 3.76 10.62 3.99
N GLY A 107 4.87 10.84 4.69
CA GLY A 107 4.98 11.86 5.72
C GLY A 107 4.22 11.48 6.99
N ASN A 108 3.53 12.44 7.59
CA ASN A 108 2.71 12.25 8.81
C ASN A 108 1.29 11.75 8.52
N ASP A 109 0.93 11.60 7.25
CA ASP A 109 -0.36 11.07 6.81
C ASP A 109 -0.35 9.54 6.87
N HIS A 110 -1.53 8.91 6.95
CA HIS A 110 -1.61 7.46 6.85
C HIS A 110 -1.75 7.01 5.39
N TYR A 111 -2.31 7.85 4.52
CA TYR A 111 -2.43 7.55 3.10
C TYR A 111 -2.22 8.78 2.21
N ILE A 112 -1.78 8.53 0.98
CA ILE A 112 -1.75 9.48 -0.12
C ILE A 112 -2.38 8.80 -1.35
N LEU A 113 -3.44 9.42 -1.85
CA LEU A 113 -4.00 9.12 -3.17
C LEU A 113 -3.27 9.98 -4.20
N MET A 114 -2.78 9.33 -5.24
CA MET A 114 -2.05 9.95 -6.34
C MET A 114 -2.81 9.73 -7.64
N LEU A 115 -2.78 10.72 -8.54
CA LEU A 115 -3.19 10.58 -9.93
C LEU A 115 -2.03 11.00 -10.81
N ASN A 116 -1.62 10.15 -11.75
CA ASN A 116 -0.48 10.43 -12.64
C ASN A 116 0.79 10.85 -11.88
N ASN A 117 1.11 10.16 -10.78
CA ASN A 117 2.23 10.47 -9.86
C ASN A 117 2.16 11.85 -9.18
N GLN A 118 1.00 12.51 -9.15
CA GLN A 118 0.78 13.74 -8.37
C GLN A 118 -0.17 13.48 -7.20
N PRO A 119 0.14 13.95 -5.96
CA PRO A 119 -0.77 13.82 -4.84
C PRO A 119 -2.06 14.60 -5.10
N VAL A 120 -3.20 13.92 -5.05
CA VAL A 120 -4.53 14.55 -5.18
C VAL A 120 -5.30 14.55 -3.86
N LYS A 121 -5.01 13.61 -2.96
CA LYS A 121 -5.59 13.58 -1.62
C LYS A 121 -4.64 12.94 -0.62
N ARG A 122 -4.72 13.37 0.63
CA ARG A 122 -3.97 12.85 1.78
C ARG A 122 -4.92 12.72 2.96
N GLY A 123 -4.60 11.83 3.89
CA GLY A 123 -5.40 11.73 5.11
C GLY A 123 -4.92 10.67 6.07
N LYS A 124 -5.71 10.46 7.12
CA LYS A 124 -5.45 9.55 8.22
C LYS A 124 -6.54 8.51 8.35
N PHE A 125 -6.13 7.30 8.74
CA PHE A 125 -7.06 6.29 9.22
C PHE A 125 -7.39 6.54 10.69
N ILE A 126 -8.67 6.69 10.99
CA ILE A 126 -9.19 6.87 12.35
C ILE A 126 -9.99 5.63 12.71
N ASN A 127 -9.70 5.02 13.85
CA ASN A 127 -10.51 3.94 14.42
C ASN A 127 -11.46 4.52 15.46
N TYR A 128 -12.75 4.24 15.31
CA TYR A 128 -13.77 4.55 16.31
C TYR A 128 -14.63 3.31 16.54
N MET A 129 -14.59 2.76 17.75
CA MET A 129 -15.32 1.55 18.13
C MET A 129 -15.12 0.40 17.13
N ASP A 130 -13.86 0.09 16.83
CA ASP A 130 -13.44 -0.96 15.89
C ASP A 130 -13.80 -0.73 14.41
N ILE A 131 -14.38 0.43 14.08
CA ILE A 131 -14.66 0.84 12.70
C ILE A 131 -13.59 1.82 12.24
N TRP A 132 -12.98 1.55 11.09
CA TRP A 132 -11.95 2.39 10.49
C TRP A 132 -12.54 3.34 9.44
N PHE A 133 -12.09 4.60 9.45
CA PHE A 133 -12.50 5.67 8.53
C PHE A 133 -11.29 6.33 7.87
N CYS A 134 -11.45 6.84 6.64
CA CYS A 134 -10.44 7.58 5.88
C CYS A 134 -10.65 9.10 5.98
N ASN A 135 -10.19 9.74 7.05
CA ASN A 135 -10.33 11.20 7.24
C ASN A 135 -9.28 11.97 6.43
#